data_AF-A0A7W8ZHV5-F1
#
_entry.id   AF-A0A7W8ZHV5-F1
#
_cell.length_a   1.000
_cell.length_b   1.000
_cell.length_c   1.000
_cell.angle_alpha   90.00
_cell.angle_beta   90.00
_cell.angle_gamma   90.00
#
_symmetry.space_group_name_H-M   'P 1'
#
loop_
_entity.id
_entity.type
_entity.pdbx_description
1 polymer ?
#
loop_
_entity_poly.entity_id
_entity_poly.type
_entity_poly.pdbx_seq_one_letter_code
_entity_poly.pdbx_strand_id
1 'polypeptide(L)'
;MKILFLILTLSSIMFKQSQGNDEKQIETYLAIVAKKNLDKKSLYPFIVPIGDQNDSINKKRYEILDLQLTYQNKLLQNKDLRKITIVPYKSLPASQQNINGTDELTDNIYEIQYNGKRLFTMLLDSRHLIKSMSLASKGEGSPRFFFLI
;
A
#
# COMPACT_ATOMS: atom_id res chain seq x y z
N MET A 1 -9.44 32.33 -49.24
CA MET A 1 -8.44 31.88 -48.24
C MET A 1 -9.12 30.88 -47.33
N LYS A 2 -8.69 29.60 -47.31
CA LYS A 2 -9.25 28.56 -46.44
C LYS A 2 -8.37 28.45 -45.20
N ILE A 3 -8.93 28.77 -44.03
CA ILE A 3 -8.28 28.58 -42.73
C ILE A 3 -8.44 27.10 -42.37
N LEU A 4 -7.32 26.38 -42.33
CA LEU A 4 -7.25 25.00 -41.87
C LEU A 4 -7.27 25.02 -40.33
N PHE A 5 -8.41 24.66 -39.74
CA PHE A 5 -8.52 24.43 -38.31
C PHE A 5 -7.86 23.09 -37.97
N LEU A 6 -6.62 23.15 -37.47
CA LEU A 6 -5.95 22.02 -36.87
C LEU A 6 -6.50 21.86 -35.44
N ILE A 7 -7.44 20.94 -35.26
CA ILE A 7 -7.91 20.55 -33.93
C ILE A 7 -6.78 19.75 -33.29
N LEU A 8 -6.02 20.42 -32.42
CA LEU A 8 -5.13 19.77 -31.46
C LEU A 8 -5.98 19.00 -30.46
N THR A 9 -5.96 17.68 -30.53
CA THR A 9 -6.49 16.79 -29.50
C THR A 9 -5.60 16.90 -28.24
N LEU A 10 -5.88 17.90 -27.40
CA LEU A 10 -5.41 17.93 -26.02
C LEU A 10 -6.33 17.02 -25.18
N SER A 11 -6.07 15.72 -25.22
CA SER A 11 -6.77 14.79 -24.35
C SER A 11 -5.89 13.57 -24.07
N SER A 12 -5.04 13.66 -23.04
CA SER A 12 -4.60 12.52 -22.19
C SER A 12 -3.33 12.79 -21.36
N ILE A 13 -3.28 13.83 -20.52
CA ILE A 13 -2.21 13.96 -19.50
C ILE A 13 -2.78 14.34 -18.13
N MET A 14 -3.85 13.68 -17.68
CA MET A 14 -4.36 13.86 -16.32
C MET A 14 -4.45 12.58 -15.47
N PHE A 15 -3.85 11.46 -15.90
CA PHE A 15 -3.89 10.20 -15.14
C PHE A 15 -2.55 9.62 -14.68
N LYS A 16 -1.42 10.31 -14.90
CA LYS A 16 -0.09 9.82 -14.46
C LYS A 16 0.45 10.43 -13.16
N GLN A 17 -0.13 11.51 -12.66
CA GLN A 17 0.48 12.27 -11.56
C GLN A 17 0.19 11.67 -10.18
N SER A 18 -0.94 10.95 -9.99
CA SER A 18 -1.26 10.31 -8.71
C SER A 18 -0.43 9.04 -8.45
N GLN A 19 -0.26 8.17 -9.45
CA GLN A 19 0.51 6.92 -9.29
C GLN A 19 1.98 7.15 -8.92
N GLY A 20 2.63 8.17 -9.50
CA GLY A 20 4.04 8.46 -9.19
C GLY A 20 4.27 8.97 -7.75
N ASN A 21 3.24 9.52 -7.10
CA ASN A 21 3.33 9.94 -5.70
C ASN A 21 3.15 8.74 -4.75
N ASP A 22 2.18 7.87 -5.06
CA ASP A 22 1.88 6.66 -4.30
C ASP A 22 3.07 5.70 -4.21
N GLU A 23 3.70 5.38 -5.35
CA GLU A 23 4.86 4.47 -5.39
C GLU A 23 6.01 5.01 -4.55
N LYS A 24 6.35 6.29 -4.69
CA LYS A 24 7.42 6.93 -3.90
C LYS A 24 7.11 6.94 -2.41
N GLN A 25 5.85 7.14 -2.03
CA GLN A 25 5.42 7.08 -0.64
C GLN A 25 5.56 5.66 -0.08
N ILE A 26 5.17 4.64 -0.85
CA ILE A 26 5.36 3.22 -0.51
C ILE A 26 6.85 2.88 -0.39
N GLU A 27 7.68 3.29 -1.34
CA GLU A 27 9.14 3.08 -1.29
C GLU A 27 9.76 3.66 -0.02
N THR A 28 9.37 4.89 0.33
CA THR A 28 9.84 5.56 1.55
C THR A 28 9.43 4.77 2.79
N TYR A 29 8.18 4.32 2.85
CA TYR A 29 7.68 3.47 3.93
C TYR A 29 8.47 2.16 4.04
N LEU A 30 8.66 1.44 2.92
CA LEU A 30 9.39 0.18 2.90
C LEU A 30 10.85 0.35 3.35
N ALA A 31 11.49 1.45 2.96
CA ALA A 31 12.85 1.77 3.38
C ALA A 31 12.95 2.01 4.90
N ILE A 32 11.94 2.63 5.51
CA ILE A 32 11.87 2.79 6.97
C ILE A 32 11.63 1.43 7.64
N VAL A 33 10.66 0.66 7.17
CA VAL A 33 10.30 -0.64 7.75
C VAL A 33 11.43 -1.65 7.66
N ALA A 34 12.27 -1.60 6.63
CA ALA A 34 13.39 -2.52 6.45
C ALA A 34 14.61 -2.22 7.36
N LYS A 35 14.61 -1.14 8.15
CA LYS A 35 15.75 -0.80 9.02
C LYS A 35 15.92 -1.85 10.13
N LYS A 36 17.18 -2.19 10.45
CA LYS A 36 17.52 -3.14 11.53
C LYS A 36 16.96 -2.73 12.90
N ASN A 37 16.99 -1.43 13.19
CA ASN A 37 16.38 -0.84 14.37
C ASN A 37 15.19 -0.01 13.89
N LEU A 38 14.02 -0.64 13.80
CA LEU A 38 12.82 0.02 13.29
C LEU A 38 12.44 1.23 14.14
N ASP A 39 12.48 2.42 13.55
CA ASP A 39 11.90 3.63 14.15
C ASP A 39 10.41 3.73 13.80
N LYS A 40 9.57 3.18 14.68
CA LYS A 40 8.12 3.16 14.50
C LYS A 40 7.50 4.57 14.47
N LYS A 41 8.11 5.57 15.13
CA LYS A 41 7.58 6.94 15.15
C LYS A 41 7.64 7.58 13.76
N SER A 42 8.70 7.30 13.00
CA SER A 42 8.85 7.79 11.62
C SER A 42 7.81 7.24 10.65
N LEU A 43 7.05 6.19 11.04
CA LEU A 43 5.99 5.61 10.23
C LEU A 43 4.62 6.25 10.45
N TYR A 44 4.42 6.97 11.55
CA TYR A 44 3.12 7.58 11.86
C TYR A 44 2.57 8.54 10.80
N PRO A 45 3.39 9.35 10.09
CA PRO A 45 2.90 10.17 8.98
C PRO A 45 2.31 9.35 7.81
N PHE A 46 2.66 8.07 7.71
CA PHE A 46 2.19 7.18 6.66
C PHE A 46 0.96 6.36 7.07
N ILE A 47 0.57 6.38 8.34
CA ILE A 47 -0.51 5.55 8.88
C ILE A 47 -1.72 6.45 9.12
N VAL A 48 -2.93 5.93 8.90
CA VAL A 48 -4.16 6.66 9.24
C VAL A 48 -4.11 7.03 10.72
N PRO A 49 -4.36 8.31 11.10
CA PRO A 49 -4.36 8.72 12.49
C PRO A 49 -5.31 7.86 13.31
N ILE A 50 -4.76 7.09 14.24
CA ILE A 50 -5.54 6.40 15.27
C ILE A 50 -5.80 7.46 16.36
N GLY A 51 -7.01 7.48 16.92
CA GLY A 51 -7.40 8.44 17.97
C GLY A 51 -6.57 8.31 19.25
N ASP A 52 -7.06 8.88 20.35
CA ASP A 52 -6.33 8.86 21.64
C ASP A 52 -5.89 7.43 22.05
N GLN A 53 -4.61 7.25 22.35
CA GLN A 53 -4.01 5.99 22.81
C GLN A 53 -4.58 5.49 24.15
N ASN A 54 -5.20 6.38 24.93
CA ASN A 54 -5.82 6.03 26.20
C ASN A 54 -7.24 5.48 26.04
N ASP A 55 -7.87 5.66 24.87
CA ASP A 55 -9.12 4.98 24.56
C ASP A 55 -8.89 3.47 24.39
N SER A 56 -9.74 2.67 25.03
CA SER A 56 -9.58 1.22 25.09
C SER A 56 -9.59 0.54 23.71
N ILE A 57 -10.38 1.08 22.76
CA ILE A 57 -10.48 0.56 21.40
C ILE A 57 -9.23 0.96 20.61
N ASN A 58 -8.84 2.23 20.70
CA ASN A 58 -7.65 2.75 20.03
C ASN A 58 -6.37 2.07 20.53
N LYS A 59 -6.25 1.79 21.83
CA LYS A 59 -5.15 1.02 22.38
C LYS A 59 -4.99 -0.33 21.67
N LYS A 60 -6.10 -1.05 21.43
CA LYS A 60 -6.09 -2.31 20.68
C LYS A 60 -5.70 -2.12 19.21
N ARG A 61 -6.11 -1.03 18.58
CA ARG A 61 -5.69 -0.68 17.21
C ARG A 61 -4.19 -0.42 17.13
N TYR A 62 -3.61 0.29 18.11
CA TYR A 62 -2.17 0.49 18.21
C TYR A 62 -1.41 -0.83 18.46
N GLU A 63 -1.93 -1.73 19.30
CA GLU A 63 -1.34 -3.07 19.50
C GLU A 63 -1.30 -3.87 18.19
N ILE A 64 -2.39 -3.88 17.41
CA ILE A 64 -2.47 -4.55 16.10
C ILE A 64 -1.50 -3.93 15.11
N LEU A 65 -1.45 -2.59 15.05
CA LEU A 65 -0.49 -1.86 14.22
C LEU A 65 0.94 -2.25 14.57
N ASP A 66 1.28 -2.36 15.85
CA ASP A 66 2.62 -2.70 16.30
C ASP A 66 3.05 -4.11 15.87
N LEU A 67 2.14 -5.08 15.99
CA LEU A 67 2.35 -6.45 15.52
C LEU A 67 2.57 -6.50 14.01
N GLN A 68 1.79 -5.73 13.26
CA GLN A 68 1.89 -5.63 11.82
C GLN A 68 3.22 -5.03 11.37
N LEU A 69 3.63 -3.90 11.96
CA LEU A 69 4.93 -3.27 11.67
C LEU A 69 6.10 -4.19 12.01
N THR A 70 6.00 -4.90 13.14
CA THR A 70 7.02 -5.87 13.56
C THR A 70 7.11 -7.05 12.58
N TYR A 71 5.98 -7.57 12.11
CA TYR A 71 5.96 -8.62 11.10
C TYR A 71 6.59 -8.17 9.78
N GLN A 72 6.24 -6.97 9.31
CA GLN A 72 6.80 -6.45 8.06
C GLN A 72 8.30 -6.16 8.15
N ASN A 73 8.76 -5.63 9.30
CA ASN A 73 10.18 -5.49 9.55
C ASN A 73 10.88 -6.85 9.45
N LYS A 74 10.37 -7.90 10.09
CA LYS A 74 10.94 -9.25 9.96
C LYS A 74 10.96 -9.76 8.51
N LEU A 75 9.93 -9.44 7.72
CA LEU A 75 9.93 -9.78 6.30
C LEU A 75 10.99 -9.01 5.51
N LEU A 76 11.22 -7.73 5.80
CA LEU A 76 12.02 -6.83 4.95
C LEU A 76 13.47 -6.62 5.42
N GLN A 77 13.77 -6.78 6.71
CA GLN A 77 15.01 -6.33 7.36
C GLN A 77 16.31 -6.90 6.76
N ASN A 78 16.23 -8.04 6.07
CA ASN A 78 17.38 -8.70 5.43
C ASN A 78 17.20 -8.85 3.91
N LYS A 79 16.25 -8.13 3.31
CA LYS A 79 15.98 -8.16 1.88
C LYS A 79 16.69 -7.02 1.16
N ASP A 80 17.19 -7.31 -0.04
CA ASP A 80 17.64 -6.27 -0.97
C ASP A 80 16.41 -5.54 -1.52
N LEU A 81 16.18 -4.30 -1.10
CA LEU A 81 14.99 -3.52 -1.48
C LEU A 81 14.90 -3.29 -2.99
N ARG A 82 16.03 -3.36 -3.73
CA ARG A 82 16.03 -3.24 -5.20
C ARG A 82 15.34 -4.42 -5.89
N LYS A 83 15.11 -5.52 -5.17
CA LYS A 83 14.38 -6.71 -5.65
C LYS A 83 12.90 -6.68 -5.26
N ILE A 84 12.45 -5.61 -4.61
CA ILE A 84 11.05 -5.38 -4.33
C ILE A 84 10.40 -4.73 -5.55
N THR A 85 9.21 -5.20 -5.90
CA THR A 85 8.36 -4.58 -6.91
C THR A 85 7.04 -4.18 -6.28
N ILE A 86 6.58 -2.97 -6.62
CA ILE A 86 5.30 -2.41 -6.20
C ILE A 86 4.36 -2.58 -7.39
N VAL A 87 3.31 -3.38 -7.24
CA VAL A 87 2.41 -3.73 -8.34
C VAL A 87 1.02 -3.20 -8.04
N PRO A 88 0.46 -2.28 -8.84
CA PRO A 88 -0.92 -1.87 -8.69
C PRO A 88 -1.85 -3.07 -8.79
N TYR A 89 -2.78 -3.24 -7.86
CA TYR A 89 -3.64 -4.42 -7.77
C TYR A 89 -4.44 -4.67 -9.05
N LYS A 90 -4.96 -3.59 -9.64
CA LYS A 90 -5.72 -3.62 -10.90
C LYS A 90 -4.90 -4.12 -12.10
N SER A 91 -3.56 -4.13 -11.99
CA SER A 91 -2.65 -4.65 -13.03
C SER A 91 -2.30 -6.13 -12.84
N LEU A 92 -2.69 -6.75 -11.72
CA LEU A 92 -2.47 -8.17 -11.50
C LEU A 92 -3.35 -9.01 -12.44
N PRO A 93 -2.95 -10.25 -12.78
CA PRO A 93 -3.83 -11.19 -13.49
C PRO A 93 -5.16 -11.36 -12.76
N ALA A 94 -6.27 -11.51 -13.49
CA ALA A 94 -7.60 -11.64 -12.90
C ALA A 94 -7.71 -12.79 -11.87
N SER A 95 -6.98 -13.88 -12.08
CA SER A 95 -6.91 -15.01 -11.12
C SER A 95 -6.26 -14.66 -9.77
N GLN A 96 -5.50 -13.56 -9.71
CA GLN A 96 -4.87 -13.03 -8.49
C GLN A 96 -5.69 -11.87 -7.88
N GLN A 97 -6.68 -11.35 -8.62
CA GLN A 97 -7.58 -10.29 -8.15
C GLN A 97 -8.72 -10.88 -7.29
N ASN A 98 -8.39 -11.33 -6.08
CA ASN A 98 -9.31 -11.89 -5.09
C ASN A 98 -9.99 -10.90 -4.10
N ILE A 99 -9.86 -9.59 -4.28
CA ILE A 99 -10.52 -8.56 -3.47
C ILE A 99 -11.84 -8.26 -4.17
N ASN A 100 -12.89 -8.93 -3.70
CA ASN A 100 -14.26 -8.67 -4.14
C ASN A 100 -14.74 -7.36 -3.51
N GLY A 101 -14.89 -6.30 -4.31
CA GLY A 101 -15.59 -5.07 -3.92
C GLY A 101 -16.88 -4.94 -4.72
N THR A 102 -18.02 -4.82 -4.05
CA THR A 102 -19.30 -4.46 -4.69
C THR A 102 -19.43 -2.96 -4.96
N ASP A 103 -18.59 -2.16 -4.31
CA ASP A 103 -18.51 -0.71 -4.45
C ASP A 103 -17.19 -0.33 -5.14
N GLU A 104 -17.20 0.74 -5.94
CA GLU A 104 -15.98 1.28 -6.55
C GLU A 104 -14.95 1.55 -5.45
N LEU A 105 -13.88 0.75 -5.42
CA LEU A 105 -12.75 0.97 -4.53
C LEU A 105 -12.12 2.33 -4.89
N THR A 106 -12.39 3.33 -4.05
CA THR A 106 -11.78 4.65 -4.11
C THR A 106 -10.32 4.63 -3.64
N ASP A 107 -9.96 3.63 -2.83
CA ASP A 107 -8.61 3.41 -2.33
C ASP A 107 -7.72 2.75 -3.41
N ASN A 108 -6.46 3.19 -3.51
CA ASN A 108 -5.47 2.58 -4.39
C ASN A 108 -4.82 1.38 -3.68
N ILE A 109 -4.89 0.20 -4.30
CA ILE A 109 -4.36 -1.03 -3.72
C ILE A 109 -3.09 -1.45 -4.46
N TYR A 110 -2.05 -1.81 -3.71
CA TYR A 110 -0.76 -2.25 -4.25
C TYR A 110 -0.32 -3.58 -3.62
N GLU A 111 0.19 -4.49 -4.44
CA GLU A 111 0.87 -5.70 -3.99
C GLU A 111 2.37 -5.46 -3.93
N ILE A 112 2.98 -5.75 -2.77
CA ILE A 112 4.41 -5.70 -2.58
C ILE A 112 4.97 -7.10 -2.80
N GLN A 113 5.84 -7.26 -3.79
CA GLN A 113 6.46 -8.54 -4.12
C GLN A 113 7.98 -8.48 -3.93
N TYR A 114 8.61 -9.64 -3.70
CA TYR A 114 10.05 -9.80 -3.67
C TYR A 114 10.45 -10.97 -4.58
N ASN A 115 11.27 -10.70 -5.60
CA ASN A 115 11.57 -11.68 -6.67
C ASN A 115 10.30 -12.31 -7.27
N GLY A 116 9.27 -11.49 -7.56
CA GLY A 116 8.01 -11.94 -8.14
C GLY A 116 7.09 -12.74 -7.21
N LYS A 117 7.45 -12.89 -5.92
CA LYS A 117 6.60 -13.53 -4.90
C LYS A 117 5.96 -12.49 -4.01
N ARG A 118 4.65 -12.56 -3.81
CA ARG A 118 3.89 -11.71 -2.90
C ARG A 118 4.47 -11.75 -1.47
N LEU A 119 4.67 -10.57 -0.90
CA LEU A 119 4.95 -10.39 0.53
C LEU A 119 3.68 -10.00 1.28
N PHE A 120 3.05 -8.89 0.87
CA PHE A 120 1.83 -8.36 1.48
C PHE A 120 1.18 -7.33 0.54
N THR A 121 -0.01 -6.86 0.90
CA THR A 121 -0.77 -5.85 0.14
C THR A 121 -0.90 -4.60 1.00
N MET A 122 -0.78 -3.44 0.37
CA MET A 122 -0.95 -2.11 0.97
C MET A 122 -2.14 -1.40 0.35
N LEU A 123 -2.95 -0.74 1.19
CA LEU A 123 -4.07 0.10 0.75
C LEU A 123 -3.75 1.56 1.04
N LEU A 124 -3.71 2.36 -0.01
CA LEU A 124 -3.49 3.78 0.01
C LEU A 124 -4.82 4.51 -0.13
N ASP A 125 -5.14 5.31 0.89
CA ASP A 125 -6.00 6.46 0.73
C ASP A 125 -5.13 7.63 0.25
N SER A 126 -5.73 8.60 -0.44
CA SER A 126 -5.18 9.89 -0.89
C SER A 126 -4.21 10.62 0.05
N ARG A 127 -4.16 10.26 1.35
CA ARG A 127 -3.28 10.85 2.36
C ARG A 127 -2.47 9.83 3.19
N HIS A 128 -2.85 8.55 3.24
CA HIS A 128 -2.27 7.58 4.18
C HIS A 128 -2.09 6.19 3.53
N LEU A 129 -1.00 5.50 3.87
CA LEU A 129 -0.59 4.22 3.29
C LEU A 129 -1.26 2.97 3.90
N ILE A 130 -1.99 3.11 5.02
CA ILE A 130 -2.44 1.96 5.80
C ILE A 130 -3.87 2.18 6.28
N LYS A 131 -4.84 1.77 5.47
CA LYS A 131 -6.25 1.57 5.89
C LYS A 131 -6.55 0.10 6.21
N SER A 132 -5.94 -0.82 5.47
CA SER A 132 -5.93 -2.25 5.80
C SER A 132 -4.70 -2.93 5.20
N MET A 133 -4.23 -4.00 5.82
CA MET A 133 -3.17 -4.83 5.26
C MET A 133 -3.49 -6.31 5.40
N SER A 134 -3.09 -7.06 4.39
CA SER A 134 -3.34 -8.47 4.28
C SER A 134 -2.04 -9.26 4.45
N LEU A 135 -1.96 -10.13 5.44
CA LEU A 135 -0.80 -11.01 5.64
C LEU A 135 -0.97 -12.26 4.78
N ALA A 136 0.03 -12.59 3.95
CA ALA A 136 0.07 -13.87 3.26
C ALA A 136 0.28 -14.99 4.29
N SER A 137 -0.73 -15.85 4.44
CA SER A 137 -0.63 -17.09 5.20
C SER A 137 0.41 -18.02 4.56
N LYS A 138 1.20 -18.73 5.39
CA LYS A 138 1.96 -19.88 4.91
C LYS A 138 0.97 -21.00 4.60
N GLY A 139 0.82 -21.31 3.32
CA GLY A 139 -0.11 -22.34 2.84
C GLY A 139 -1.32 -21.71 2.16
N GLU A 140 -1.65 -22.27 1.00
CA GLU A 140 -2.77 -21.91 0.14
C GLU A 140 -4.04 -21.68 0.97
N GLY A 141 -4.59 -20.46 0.90
CA GLY A 141 -5.85 -20.14 1.57
C GLY A 141 -5.79 -18.88 2.41
N SER A 142 -6.12 -17.77 1.75
CA SER A 142 -6.66 -16.52 2.33
C SER A 142 -5.69 -15.58 3.05
N PRO A 143 -5.55 -14.34 2.56
CA PRO A 143 -5.00 -13.26 3.36
C PRO A 143 -5.92 -12.97 4.55
N ARG A 144 -5.38 -12.91 5.78
CA ARG A 144 -6.12 -12.29 6.89
C ARG A 144 -6.03 -10.77 6.70
N PHE A 145 -7.16 -10.14 6.41
CA PHE A 145 -7.28 -8.69 6.34
C PHE A 145 -7.43 -8.14 7.76
N PHE A 146 -6.58 -7.20 8.13
CA PHE A 146 -6.79 -6.38 9.32
C PHE A 146 -7.31 -5.01 8.87
N PHE A 147 -8.52 -4.67 9.30
CA PHE A 147 -9.03 -3.31 9.19
C PHE A 147 -8.49 -2.49 10.36
N LEU A 148 -7.71 -1.46 10.05
CA LEU A 148 -7.52 -0.34 10.97
C LEU A 148 -8.64 0.64 10.62
N ILE A 149 -9.82 0.41 11.20
CA ILE A 149 -10.84 1.47 11.36
C ILE A 149 -10.33 2.39 12.47
#